data_AF-A0A521MUV6-F1
#
_entry.id   AF-A0A521MUV6-F1
#
_cell.length_a   1.000
_cell.length_b   1.000
_cell.length_c   1.000
_cell.angle_alpha   90.00
_cell.angle_beta   90.00
_cell.angle_gamma   90.00
#
_symmetry.space_group_name_H-M   'P 1'
#
loop_
_entity.id
_entity.type
_entity.pdbx_description
1 polymer ?
#
loop_
_entity_poly.entity_id
_entity_poly.type
_entity_poly.pdbx_seq_one_letter_code
_entity_poly.pdbx_strand_id
1 'polypeptide(L)'
;MSEMDPLGATRDLVERYGWAVRHVLAGRMPSEPPFSYTIGLSSRPHPELVIVGLPPDVAKAFLDIAVAMIDDGRTFVPGEMAHGLAGDDRPLAVIRVDDAHELSAVEEIYGSVNALQLVWPDSSGRFPWVVGYANAAEVQPLLGSIPGAWRSS
;
A
#
# COMPACT_ATOMS: atom_id res chain seq x y z
N MET A 1 12.12 32.16 -2.92
CA MET A 1 11.47 31.14 -3.75
C MET A 1 10.90 30.14 -2.76
N SER A 2 9.59 30.19 -2.55
CA SER A 2 8.93 29.45 -1.47
C SER A 2 9.20 27.97 -1.62
N GLU A 3 9.83 27.34 -0.64
CA GLU A 3 9.67 25.90 -0.41
C GLU A 3 8.16 25.66 -0.36
N MET A 4 7.62 24.95 -1.36
CA MET A 4 6.31 24.35 -1.22
C MET A 4 6.44 23.38 -0.05
N ASP A 5 5.82 23.68 1.09
CA ASP A 5 5.69 22.73 2.19
C ASP A 5 4.86 21.53 1.69
N PRO A 6 5.48 20.40 1.29
CA PRO A 6 4.76 19.27 0.70
C PRO A 6 3.89 18.58 1.76
N LEU A 7 4.17 18.86 3.03
CA LEU A 7 3.47 18.30 4.18
C LEU A 7 2.24 19.14 4.52
N GLY A 8 2.30 20.47 4.33
CA GLY A 8 1.15 21.38 4.51
C GLY A 8 -0.07 20.97 3.69
N ALA A 9 0.10 20.73 2.39
CA ALA A 9 -1.00 20.29 1.54
C ALA A 9 -1.58 18.91 1.93
N THR A 10 -0.73 18.02 2.45
CA THR A 10 -1.17 16.70 2.94
C THR A 10 -1.94 16.83 4.25
N ARG A 11 -1.47 17.71 5.16
CA ARG A 11 -2.15 18.03 6.42
C ARG A 11 -3.52 18.65 6.17
N ASP A 12 -3.64 19.60 5.24
CA ASP A 12 -4.91 20.22 4.87
C ASP A 12 -5.94 19.19 4.36
N LEU A 13 -5.50 18.20 3.57
CA LEU A 13 -6.36 17.12 3.10
C LEU A 13 -6.81 16.20 4.24
N VAL A 14 -5.91 15.85 5.16
CA VAL A 14 -6.24 15.05 6.34
C VAL A 14 -7.20 15.82 7.26
N GLU A 15 -6.99 17.11 7.48
CA GLU A 15 -7.90 17.95 8.29
C GLU A 15 -9.28 18.07 7.65
N ARG A 16 -9.35 18.13 6.31
CA ARG A 16 -10.60 18.32 5.57
C ARG A 16 -11.40 17.04 5.32
N TYR A 17 -10.73 15.92 5.06
CA TYR A 17 -11.35 14.66 4.63
C TYR A 17 -11.09 13.50 5.60
N GLY A 18 -10.31 13.74 6.66
CA GLY A 18 -9.92 12.74 7.65
C GLY A 18 -8.81 11.80 7.18
N TRP A 19 -8.35 11.90 5.92
CA TRP A 19 -7.26 11.09 5.36
C TRP A 19 -6.73 11.70 4.06
N ALA A 20 -5.58 11.22 3.59
CA ALA A 20 -5.01 11.55 2.28
C ALA A 20 -4.20 10.38 1.70
N VAL A 21 -3.94 10.40 0.40
CA VAL A 21 -2.94 9.51 -0.25
C VAL A 21 -1.66 10.29 -0.52
N ARG A 22 -0.53 9.70 -0.14
CA ARG A 22 0.80 10.19 -0.51
C ARG A 22 1.42 9.26 -1.54
N HIS A 23 2.08 9.87 -2.52
CA HIS A 23 2.81 9.17 -3.57
C HIS A 23 4.30 9.40 -3.40
N VAL A 24 5.06 8.32 -3.43
CA VAL A 24 6.52 8.33 -3.53
C VAL A 24 6.87 7.77 -4.89
N LEU A 25 7.58 8.59 -5.68
CA LEU A 25 7.99 8.21 -7.03
C LEU A 25 9.16 7.23 -6.95
N ALA A 26 9.33 6.46 -8.03
CA ALA A 26 10.47 5.57 -8.17
C ALA A 26 11.78 6.35 -7.98
N GLY A 27 12.71 5.74 -7.27
CA GLY A 27 14.06 6.26 -7.11
C GLY A 27 14.90 6.03 -8.37
N ARG A 28 16.22 6.17 -8.23
CA ARG A 28 17.15 6.01 -9.36
C ARG A 28 17.55 4.56 -9.58
N MET A 29 17.41 3.72 -8.56
CA MET A 29 17.80 2.32 -8.59
C MET A 29 16.58 1.41 -8.79
N PRO A 30 16.72 0.23 -9.44
CA PRO A 30 15.63 -0.73 -9.59
C PRO A 30 15.04 -1.23 -8.25
N SER A 31 15.83 -1.17 -7.17
CA SER A 31 15.41 -1.51 -5.80
C SER A 31 14.58 -0.40 -5.13
N GLU A 32 14.28 0.70 -5.83
CA GLU A 32 13.51 1.82 -5.29
C GLU A 32 12.20 1.99 -6.08
N PRO A 33 11.27 1.02 -6.05
CA PRO A 33 10.02 1.11 -6.78
C PRO A 33 9.13 2.23 -6.23
N PRO A 34 8.21 2.78 -7.04
CA PRO A 34 7.25 3.76 -6.55
C PRO A 34 6.31 3.08 -5.54
N PHE A 35 5.79 3.84 -4.59
CA PHE A 35 4.75 3.36 -3.69
C PHE A 35 3.79 4.48 -3.32
N SER A 36 2.58 4.10 -2.94
CA SER A 36 1.56 5.02 -2.47
C SER A 36 0.95 4.49 -1.19
N TYR A 37 0.69 5.38 -0.24
CA TYR A 37 0.15 5.02 1.07
C TYR A 37 -0.85 6.03 1.58
N THR A 38 -1.73 5.58 2.47
CA THR A 38 -2.67 6.45 3.17
C THR A 38 -2.01 7.12 4.36
N ILE A 39 -2.50 8.30 4.71
CA ILE A 39 -2.18 9.01 5.94
C ILE A 39 -3.49 9.41 6.61
N GLY A 40 -3.60 9.13 7.91
CA GLY A 40 -4.74 9.55 8.71
C GLY A 40 -5.80 8.47 8.89
N LEU A 41 -5.64 7.28 8.28
CA LEU A 41 -6.52 6.16 8.59
C LEU A 41 -6.41 5.73 10.03
N SER A 42 -5.28 5.94 10.68
CA SER A 42 -5.08 5.64 12.11
C SER A 42 -6.01 6.43 13.06
N SER A 43 -6.65 7.50 12.58
CA SER A 43 -7.73 8.21 13.30
C SER A 43 -9.05 7.42 13.32
N ARG A 44 -9.24 6.55 12.31
CA ARG A 44 -10.16 5.43 12.31
C ARG A 44 -9.37 4.26 12.95
N PRO A 45 -9.96 3.30 13.67
CA PRO A 45 -9.21 2.20 14.29
C PRO A 45 -8.70 1.19 13.24
N HIS A 46 -7.95 1.65 12.25
CA HIS A 46 -7.51 0.93 11.06
C HIS A 46 -6.03 1.29 10.76
N PRO A 47 -5.18 0.29 10.44
CA PRO A 47 -3.81 0.54 9.97
C PRO A 47 -3.76 1.41 8.70
N GLU A 48 -2.65 2.07 8.43
CA GLU A 48 -2.46 2.68 7.10
C GLU A 48 -2.34 1.60 6.03
N LEU A 49 -2.77 1.91 4.81
CA LEU A 49 -2.66 1.02 3.65
C LEU A 49 -1.53 1.48 2.73
N VAL A 50 -0.74 0.54 2.21
CA VAL A 50 0.33 0.80 1.25
C VAL A 50 0.24 -0.12 0.03
N ILE A 51 0.52 0.44 -1.14
CA ILE A 51 0.69 -0.27 -2.41
C ILE A 51 2.06 0.09 -2.97
N VAL A 52 2.83 -0.92 -3.37
CA VAL A 52 4.17 -0.77 -3.94
C VAL A 52 4.14 -1.21 -5.41
N GLY A 53 4.96 -0.60 -6.27
CA GLY A 53 5.19 -1.05 -7.64
C GLY A 53 4.18 -0.63 -8.68
N LEU A 54 3.09 0.05 -8.30
CA LEU A 54 2.07 0.54 -9.24
C LEU A 54 2.28 2.02 -9.59
N PRO A 55 1.86 2.46 -10.79
CA PRO A 55 1.74 3.87 -11.12
C PRO A 55 0.89 4.63 -10.08
N PRO A 56 1.22 5.89 -9.74
CA PRO A 56 0.53 6.63 -8.67
C PRO A 56 -0.99 6.73 -8.81
N ASP A 57 -1.48 6.91 -10.03
CA ASP A 57 -2.91 6.99 -10.36
C ASP A 57 -3.63 5.64 -10.15
N VAL A 58 -3.00 4.55 -10.56
CA VAL A 58 -3.51 3.19 -10.34
C VAL A 58 -3.54 2.85 -8.85
N ALA A 59 -2.43 3.11 -8.15
CA ALA A 59 -2.36 2.89 -6.70
C ALA A 59 -3.38 3.74 -5.95
N LYS A 60 -3.57 5.00 -6.35
CA LYS A 60 -4.61 5.87 -5.79
C LYS A 60 -6.01 5.29 -5.95
N ALA A 61 -6.35 4.78 -7.13
CA ALA A 61 -7.69 4.21 -7.37
C ALA A 61 -8.00 3.04 -6.42
N PHE A 62 -7.03 2.14 -6.20
CA PHE A 62 -7.16 1.06 -5.22
C PHE A 62 -7.33 1.57 -3.79
N LEU A 63 -6.52 2.56 -3.38
CA LEU A 63 -6.59 3.12 -2.04
C LEU A 63 -7.90 3.88 -1.81
N ASP A 64 -8.40 4.63 -2.81
CA ASP A 64 -9.69 5.33 -2.72
C ASP A 64 -10.85 4.34 -2.49
N ILE A 65 -10.87 3.22 -3.23
CA ILE A 65 -11.88 2.17 -3.03
C ILE A 65 -11.74 1.52 -1.65
N ALA A 66 -10.51 1.20 -1.24
CA ALA A 66 -10.26 0.61 0.07
C ALA A 66 -10.74 1.52 1.21
N VAL A 67 -10.51 2.83 1.11
CA VAL A 67 -10.98 3.78 2.11
C VAL A 67 -12.50 3.93 2.09
N ALA A 68 -13.14 3.94 0.93
CA ALA A 68 -14.60 3.91 0.86
C ALA A 68 -15.17 2.67 1.58
N MET A 69 -14.57 1.49 1.39
CA MET A 69 -14.96 0.28 2.11
C MET A 69 -14.77 0.43 3.63
N ILE A 70 -13.67 1.05 4.07
CA ILE A 70 -13.40 1.30 5.49
C ILE A 70 -14.44 2.26 6.08
N ASP A 71 -14.79 3.32 5.36
CA ASP A 71 -15.84 4.27 5.77
C ASP A 71 -17.21 3.58 5.86
N ASP A 72 -17.46 2.53 5.06
CA ASP A 72 -18.63 1.64 5.14
C ASP A 72 -18.52 0.55 6.24
N GLY A 73 -17.45 0.56 7.04
CA GLY A 73 -17.25 -0.32 8.19
C GLY A 73 -16.38 -1.56 7.93
N ARG A 74 -15.69 -1.64 6.78
CA ARG A 74 -14.70 -2.70 6.54
C ARG A 74 -13.46 -2.51 7.41
N THR A 75 -12.93 -3.61 7.93
CA THR A 75 -11.58 -3.68 8.47
C THR A 75 -10.75 -4.64 7.66
N PHE A 76 -9.61 -4.20 7.13
CA PHE A 76 -8.64 -5.08 6.50
C PHE A 76 -7.74 -5.72 7.56
N VAL A 77 -7.41 -7.00 7.37
CA VAL A 77 -6.63 -7.81 8.30
C VAL A 77 -5.50 -8.55 7.60
N PRO A 78 -4.30 -8.68 8.22
CA PRO A 78 -3.23 -9.49 7.65
C PRO A 78 -3.69 -10.93 7.40
N GLY A 79 -3.34 -11.49 6.24
CA GLY A 79 -3.65 -12.86 5.87
C GLY A 79 -4.97 -13.06 5.15
N GLU A 80 -5.67 -12.00 4.76
CA GLU A 80 -6.84 -12.10 3.90
C GLU A 80 -6.54 -11.86 2.41
N MET A 81 -7.47 -12.31 1.58
CA MET A 81 -7.58 -11.93 0.17
C MET A 81 -8.70 -10.90 0.04
N ALA A 82 -8.34 -9.64 -0.15
CA ALA A 82 -9.27 -8.52 -0.25
C ALA A 82 -9.86 -8.43 -1.66
N HIS A 83 -11.18 -8.57 -1.77
CA HIS A 83 -11.96 -8.50 -3.00
C HIS A 83 -12.66 -7.15 -3.16
N GLY A 84 -13.21 -6.88 -4.35
CA GLY A 84 -13.94 -5.62 -4.64
C GLY A 84 -13.07 -4.37 -4.76
N LEU A 85 -11.74 -4.49 -4.65
CA LEU A 85 -10.78 -3.40 -4.83
C LEU A 85 -10.47 -3.14 -6.31
N ALA A 86 -10.76 -4.10 -7.20
CA ALA A 86 -10.60 -4.00 -8.65
C ALA A 86 -11.94 -4.14 -9.36
N GLY A 87 -12.08 -3.53 -10.54
CA GLY A 87 -13.30 -3.63 -11.36
C GLY A 87 -13.59 -5.04 -11.90
N ASP A 88 -12.64 -5.96 -11.82
CA ASP A 88 -12.75 -7.36 -12.25
C ASP A 88 -12.74 -8.37 -11.10
N ASP A 89 -12.94 -7.91 -9.86
CA ASP A 89 -12.98 -8.69 -8.63
C ASP A 89 -11.71 -9.52 -8.35
N ARG A 90 -10.59 -9.21 -9.03
CA ARG A 90 -9.29 -9.81 -8.69
C ARG A 90 -8.89 -9.42 -7.27
N PRO A 91 -8.52 -10.39 -6.42
CA PRO A 91 -8.15 -10.07 -5.05
C PRO A 91 -6.78 -9.41 -4.97
N LEU A 92 -6.60 -8.57 -3.97
CA LEU A 92 -5.29 -8.16 -3.46
C LEU A 92 -5.04 -8.90 -2.15
N ALA A 93 -3.83 -9.43 -1.97
CA ALA A 93 -3.47 -10.10 -0.72
C ALA A 93 -3.04 -9.05 0.32
N VAL A 94 -3.49 -9.20 1.56
CA VAL A 94 -3.17 -8.26 2.64
C VAL A 94 -2.10 -8.85 3.53
N ILE A 95 -0.93 -8.19 3.62
CA ILE A 95 0.14 -8.58 4.55
C ILE A 95 0.42 -7.47 5.55
N ARG A 96 0.88 -7.86 6.75
CA ARG A 96 1.40 -6.91 7.72
C ARG A 96 2.73 -6.35 7.22
N VAL A 97 2.95 -5.06 7.41
CA VAL A 97 4.28 -4.45 7.25
C VAL A 97 5.08 -4.71 8.52
N ASP A 98 6.16 -5.48 8.39
CA ASP A 98 7.07 -5.84 9.49
C ASP A 98 8.37 -5.03 9.46
N ASP A 99 8.82 -4.66 8.25
CA ASP A 99 10.04 -3.91 8.01
C ASP A 99 9.73 -2.75 7.06
N ALA A 100 9.83 -1.53 7.59
CA ALA A 100 9.67 -0.30 6.81
C ALA A 100 11.03 0.32 6.43
N HIS A 101 12.16 -0.36 6.64
CA HIS A 101 13.48 0.20 6.32
C HIS A 101 13.70 0.40 4.81
N GLU A 102 13.11 -0.45 3.95
CA GLU A 102 13.06 -0.22 2.48
C GLU A 102 12.21 1.02 2.13
N LEU A 103 11.38 1.47 3.07
CA LEU A 103 10.63 2.72 3.04
C LEU A 103 11.33 3.79 3.90
N SER A 104 12.66 3.89 3.85
CA SER A 104 13.44 4.88 4.62
C SER A 104 12.85 6.30 4.63
N ALA A 105 12.27 6.75 3.51
CA ALA A 105 11.55 8.03 3.43
C ALA A 105 10.22 8.09 4.20
N VAL A 106 9.59 6.95 4.51
CA VAL A 106 8.37 6.81 5.33
C VAL A 106 8.70 6.74 6.82
N GLU A 107 9.72 5.97 7.21
CA GLU A 107 10.17 5.90 8.61
C GLU A 107 10.65 7.27 9.11
N GLU A 108 11.37 8.02 8.28
CA GLU A 108 11.90 9.34 8.61
C GLU A 108 10.78 10.40 8.81
N ILE A 109 9.60 10.19 8.21
CA ILE A 109 8.48 11.15 8.26
C ILE A 109 7.40 10.74 9.28
N TYR A 110 7.13 9.45 9.46
CA TYR A 110 5.98 8.96 10.24
C TYR A 110 6.32 8.01 11.40
N GLY A 111 7.58 7.63 11.61
CA GLY A 111 7.97 6.67 12.64
C GLY A 111 7.44 5.25 12.36
N SER A 112 7.26 4.42 13.39
CA SER A 112 6.68 3.08 13.21
C SER A 112 5.17 3.16 12.92
N VAL A 113 4.83 3.21 11.63
CA VAL A 113 3.44 3.17 11.19
C VAL A 113 2.94 1.73 11.25
N ASN A 114 1.84 1.51 11.96
CA ASN A 114 1.10 0.25 11.81
C ASN A 114 0.45 0.26 10.43
N ALA A 115 0.99 -0.53 9.50
CA ALA A 115 0.55 -0.54 8.11
C ALA A 115 0.27 -1.96 7.59
N LEU A 116 -0.58 -2.02 6.57
CA LEU A 116 -0.87 -3.21 5.78
C LEU A 116 -0.48 -2.95 4.33
N GLN A 117 0.28 -3.87 3.74
CA GLN A 117 0.55 -3.85 2.32
C GLN A 117 -0.55 -4.60 1.57
N LEU A 118 -1.14 -3.94 0.58
CA LEU A 118 -1.99 -4.55 -0.41
C LEU A 118 -1.11 -5.04 -1.58
N VAL A 119 -0.95 -6.35 -1.67
CA VAL A 119 -0.12 -7.02 -2.67
C VAL A 119 -0.99 -7.35 -3.88
N TRP A 120 -0.57 -6.94 -5.07
CA TRP A 120 -1.30 -7.21 -6.31
C TRP A 120 -0.74 -8.43 -7.05
N PRO A 121 -1.58 -9.19 -7.78
CA PRO A 121 -1.14 -10.32 -8.58
C PRO A 121 -0.69 -9.90 -10.00
N ASP A 122 0.05 -10.76 -10.70
CA ASP A 122 0.37 -10.57 -12.11
C ASP A 122 -0.87 -10.66 -13.02
N SER A 123 -0.69 -10.45 -14.32
CA SER A 123 -1.76 -10.54 -15.31
C SER A 123 -2.43 -11.93 -15.39
N SER A 124 -1.78 -12.98 -14.87
CA SER A 124 -2.32 -14.33 -14.77
C SER A 124 -2.95 -14.64 -13.40
N GLY A 125 -3.01 -13.66 -12.48
CA GLY A 125 -3.57 -13.83 -11.15
C GLY A 125 -2.61 -14.46 -10.13
N ARG A 126 -1.31 -14.56 -10.43
CA ARG A 126 -0.32 -15.14 -9.51
C ARG A 126 0.29 -14.06 -8.62
N PHE A 127 0.46 -14.36 -7.35
CA PHE A 127 1.14 -13.46 -6.40
C PHE A 127 2.66 -13.64 -6.44
N PRO A 128 3.44 -12.69 -5.89
CA PRO A 128 4.91 -12.74 -5.94
C PRO A 128 5.55 -14.02 -5.41
N TRP A 129 4.88 -14.74 -4.50
CA TRP A 129 5.36 -16.00 -3.92
C TRP A 129 4.94 -17.26 -4.69
N VAL A 130 4.09 -17.12 -5.72
CA VAL A 130 3.63 -18.25 -6.53
C VAL A 130 4.64 -18.52 -7.64
N VAL A 131 5.00 -19.79 -7.81
CA VAL A 131 5.92 -20.21 -8.88
C VAL A 131 5.40 -19.78 -10.25
N GLY A 132 6.26 -19.12 -11.02
CA GLY A 132 5.93 -18.62 -12.35
C GLY A 132 5.29 -17.22 -12.37
N TYR A 133 5.26 -16.51 -11.24
CA TYR A 133 4.95 -15.07 -11.20
C TYR A 133 5.71 -14.29 -12.28
N ALA A 134 4.98 -13.48 -13.04
CA ALA A 134 5.51 -12.87 -14.26
C ALA A 134 6.42 -11.65 -14.02
N ASN A 135 6.33 -10.99 -12.86
CA ASN A 135 7.10 -9.78 -12.58
C ASN A 135 8.33 -10.09 -11.73
N ALA A 136 9.37 -9.25 -11.84
CA ALA A 136 10.54 -9.35 -11.01
C ALA A 136 10.21 -8.97 -9.54
N ALA A 137 10.97 -9.51 -8.58
CA ALA A 137 10.71 -9.30 -7.16
C ALA A 137 10.87 -7.82 -6.74
N GLU A 138 11.73 -7.09 -7.43
CA GLU A 138 12.04 -5.68 -7.22
C GLU A 138 10.89 -4.75 -7.66
N VAL A 139 9.97 -5.24 -8.49
CA VAL A 139 8.80 -4.44 -8.91
C VAL A 139 7.87 -4.18 -7.74
N GLN A 140 7.68 -5.18 -6.88
CA GLN A 140 6.86 -5.05 -5.68
C GLN A 140 7.50 -5.83 -4.52
N PRO A 141 8.50 -5.24 -3.84
CA PRO A 141 9.04 -5.78 -2.62
C PRO A 141 7.93 -6.03 -1.59
N LEU A 142 8.05 -7.14 -0.87
CA LEU A 142 7.18 -7.45 0.25
C LEU A 142 7.77 -6.82 1.50
N LEU A 143 7.01 -5.93 2.13
CA LEU A 143 7.42 -5.17 3.32
C LEU A 143 7.20 -5.96 4.63
N GLY A 144 6.85 -7.24 4.52
CA GLY A 144 6.63 -8.11 5.66
C GLY A 144 6.43 -9.56 5.24
N SER A 145 6.14 -10.38 6.25
CA SER A 145 6.11 -11.82 6.07
C SER A 145 4.83 -12.30 5.37
N ILE A 146 4.99 -13.23 4.43
CA ILE A 146 3.87 -13.95 3.85
C ILE A 146 3.28 -14.90 4.92
N PRO A 147 1.95 -14.84 5.16
CA PRO A 147 1.23 -15.78 6.01
C PRO A 147 1.55 -17.24 5.67
N GLY A 148 1.71 -18.07 6.70
CA GLY A 148 2.07 -19.49 6.53
C GLY A 148 1.11 -20.25 5.60
N ALA A 149 -0.19 -19.89 5.62
CA ALA A 149 -1.23 -20.48 4.78
C ALA A 149 -0.99 -20.34 3.27
N TRP A 150 -0.18 -19.36 2.82
CA TRP A 150 0.10 -19.10 1.41
C TRP A 150 1.46 -19.64 0.93
N ARG A 151 2.28 -20.19 1.83
CA ARG A 151 3.65 -20.65 1.52
C ARG A 151 3.71 -21.98 0.76
N SER A 152 2.57 -22.62 0.50
CA SER A 152 2.51 -23.98 -0.05
C SER A 152 1.66 -24.11 -1.32
N SER A 153 1.44 -23.00 -2.04
CA SER A 153 0.68 -22.99 -3.31
C SER A 153 1.58 -23.03 -4.54
#